data_AF-A0A3D1DG13-F1
#
_entry.id   AF-A0A3D1DG13-F1
#
_cell.length_a   1.000
_cell.length_b   1.000
_cell.length_c   1.000
_cell.angle_alpha   90.00
_cell.angle_beta   90.00
_cell.angle_gamma   90.00
#
_symmetry.space_group_name_H-M   'P 1'
#
loop_
_entity.id
_entity.type
_entity.pdbx_description
1 polymer ?
#
loop_
_entity_poly.entity_id
_entity_poly.type
_entity_poly.pdbx_seq_one_letter_code
_entity_poly.pdbx_strand_id
1 'polypeptide(L)'
;MHRFASLIFVSLLSVIVATPVPAQTTTKSATKSVTSKSVPRPDFPSHTTVLKGFDKVVSTNNASRTLFTIYRRNKDQQVFAELPAGVGPSQKFYIALTVSSGERFAGLQAGEMYVYFRRFNKSLALIEPNIGVRSTGDRHSKASVPRLFTDRVVMEIPIVTMGPSGGPVIDIDALLVNGASRFFGSSARSSSPRLFSIKKCKAFRDNVELAFELPTSGGRLKTLHYSISKMGSSPGYAPRKADERIGFFTTTYRDLGKYRDEEVQVRFINRWHLEKDDPSLKISPPKNPITFYIEHTTPVRYRRWVEKGVLYWNKAFENIGISNAIQVEFQNARTGRHVEKDPEDVRWNFIRWLNNDVGTAIGPSRVNPLTGEILDADIILTDGWIRHYWMQFNELLPQAAMQGMSPETLAWLAKHPSWDPRIRLAAPSERVEVRRRVARQALSPYAGHPMAQVDNRFIGDDLYDGLIGRTSQVNGLCLAAQGKAFDLSLMKMHLDILAALDDDDKKKDDK
;
A
#
# COMPACT_ATOMS: atom_id res chain seq x y z
N MET A 1 -42.68 30.13 -38.29
CA MET A 1 -42.23 31.46 -37.85
C MET A 1 -40.79 31.32 -37.37
N HIS A 2 -39.89 32.16 -37.90
CA HIS A 2 -38.42 32.21 -37.74
C HIS A 2 -37.62 30.95 -38.15
N ARG A 3 -37.21 30.77 -39.43
CA ARG A 3 -36.06 31.38 -40.18
C ARG A 3 -34.70 30.91 -39.63
N PHE A 4 -33.71 30.40 -40.36
CA PHE A 4 -33.41 30.25 -41.79
C PHE A 4 -32.26 29.23 -41.96
N ALA A 5 -32.15 28.68 -43.17
CA ALA A 5 -31.09 27.80 -43.67
C ALA A 5 -29.67 28.40 -43.66
N SER A 6 -28.64 27.54 -43.75
CA SER A 6 -27.49 27.75 -44.67
C SER A 6 -26.66 26.46 -44.84
N LEU A 7 -26.81 25.88 -46.03
CA LEU A 7 -25.77 25.16 -46.77
C LEU A 7 -24.69 26.17 -47.21
N ILE A 8 -23.42 25.75 -47.39
CA ILE A 8 -22.55 25.98 -48.58
C ILE A 8 -21.03 25.93 -48.28
N PHE A 9 -20.38 25.05 -49.06
CA PHE A 9 -19.05 25.07 -49.70
C PHE A 9 -17.72 24.98 -48.93
N VAL A 10 -17.03 23.91 -49.34
CA VAL A 10 -15.58 23.76 -49.48
C VAL A 10 -15.02 24.78 -50.48
N SER A 11 -13.93 25.47 -50.13
CA SER A 11 -12.97 25.99 -51.12
C SER A 11 -11.55 25.91 -50.57
N LEU A 12 -10.72 25.08 -51.20
CA LEU A 12 -9.26 25.16 -51.15
C LEU A 12 -8.82 26.54 -51.66
N LEU A 13 -7.92 27.21 -50.92
CA LEU A 13 -7.08 28.25 -51.51
C LEU A 13 -5.63 28.03 -51.10
N SER A 14 -4.88 27.46 -52.05
CA SER A 14 -3.44 27.31 -52.06
C SER A 14 -2.81 28.67 -52.38
N VAL A 15 -2.05 29.25 -51.45
CA VAL A 15 -1.22 30.43 -51.75
C VAL A 15 0.22 29.96 -51.91
N ILE A 16 0.65 29.89 -53.17
CA ILE A 16 2.05 29.76 -53.58
C ILE A 16 2.64 31.17 -53.56
N VAL A 17 3.60 31.43 -52.67
CA VAL A 17 4.48 32.60 -52.77
C VAL A 17 5.83 32.11 -53.28
N ALA A 18 6.20 32.60 -54.45
CA ALA A 18 7.46 32.32 -55.11
C ALA A 18 8.42 33.52 -54.99
N THR A 19 9.71 33.18 -54.95
CA THR A 19 10.92 33.98 -55.27
C THR A 19 11.55 34.83 -54.15
N PRO A 20 12.89 35.14 -54.20
CA PRO A 20 13.95 34.63 -55.08
C PRO A 20 15.17 34.05 -54.33
N VAL A 21 15.89 33.18 -55.04
CA VAL A 21 17.24 32.68 -54.73
C VAL A 21 18.27 33.80 -54.97
N PRO A 22 19.17 34.11 -54.03
CA PRO A 22 20.37 34.90 -54.32
C PRO A 22 21.47 34.00 -54.88
N ALA A 23 22.12 34.53 -55.91
CA ALA A 23 23.17 33.93 -56.72
C ALA A 23 24.40 33.45 -55.92
N GLN A 24 24.98 32.37 -56.44
CA GLN A 24 26.32 31.92 -56.10
C GLN A 24 27.36 32.98 -56.48
N THR A 25 28.05 33.52 -55.50
CA THR A 25 29.31 34.23 -55.68
C THR A 25 30.47 33.26 -55.54
N THR A 26 31.09 32.93 -56.67
CA THR A 26 32.44 32.37 -56.72
C THR A 26 33.44 33.47 -56.36
N THR A 27 34.25 33.28 -55.31
CA THR A 27 35.67 33.71 -55.32
C THR A 27 36.48 33.18 -54.13
N LYS A 28 37.65 32.64 -54.49
CA LYS A 28 38.94 32.57 -53.78
C LYS A 28 39.09 31.61 -52.60
N SER A 29 39.74 30.50 -52.94
CA SER A 29 40.61 29.66 -52.09
C SER A 29 41.46 30.51 -51.14
N ALA A 30 41.11 30.51 -49.87
CA ALA A 30 41.99 30.90 -48.77
C ALA A 30 42.51 29.62 -48.11
N THR A 31 43.82 29.46 -48.17
CA THR A 31 44.62 28.41 -47.53
C THR A 31 44.31 28.38 -46.04
N LYS A 32 43.49 27.42 -45.59
CA LYS A 32 43.29 27.16 -44.16
C LYS A 32 44.39 26.25 -43.66
N SER A 33 45.22 26.84 -42.81
CA SER A 33 46.15 26.19 -41.91
C SER A 33 45.50 25.00 -41.21
N VAL A 34 46.24 23.89 -41.20
CA VAL A 34 45.94 22.69 -40.41
C VAL A 34 45.90 23.10 -38.94
N THR A 35 44.70 23.32 -38.44
CA THR A 35 44.45 23.47 -37.01
C THR A 35 44.57 22.07 -36.40
N SER A 36 45.47 21.97 -35.44
CA SER A 36 45.68 20.80 -34.60
C SER A 36 44.34 20.27 -34.08
N LYS A 37 44.08 18.98 -34.29
CA LYS A 37 42.99 18.27 -33.63
C LYS A 37 43.21 18.38 -32.12
N SER A 38 42.51 19.30 -31.47
CA SER A 38 42.40 19.31 -30.03
C SER A 38 41.73 18.01 -29.60
N VAL A 39 42.38 17.30 -28.68
CA VAL A 39 41.79 16.12 -28.02
C VAL A 39 40.43 16.55 -27.45
N PRO A 40 39.32 15.85 -27.76
CA PRO A 40 38.01 16.20 -27.23
C PRO A 40 38.11 16.24 -25.69
N ARG A 41 37.78 17.37 -25.08
CA ARG A 41 37.66 17.43 -23.62
C ARG A 41 36.60 16.40 -23.21
N PRO A 42 36.86 15.56 -22.20
CA PRO A 42 35.88 14.57 -21.76
C PRO A 42 34.58 15.28 -21.35
N ASP A 43 33.44 14.72 -21.78
CA ASP A 43 32.12 15.33 -21.57
C ASP A 43 31.75 15.50 -20.10
N PHE A 44 32.36 14.69 -19.23
CA PHE A 44 32.16 14.67 -17.79
C PHE A 44 33.50 14.72 -17.03
N PRO A 45 33.51 15.25 -15.79
CA PRO A 45 34.65 15.13 -14.90
C PRO A 45 35.02 13.67 -14.61
N SER A 46 36.29 13.41 -14.28
CA SER A 46 36.76 12.07 -13.90
C SER A 46 36.03 11.55 -12.65
N HIS A 47 35.61 10.27 -12.68
CA HIS A 47 34.96 9.64 -11.53
C HIS A 47 35.85 9.60 -10.30
N THR A 48 37.18 9.48 -10.47
CA THR A 48 38.12 9.50 -9.34
C THR A 48 38.08 10.84 -8.60
N THR A 49 37.84 11.93 -9.32
CA THR A 49 37.73 13.27 -8.74
C THR A 49 36.36 13.46 -8.07
N VAL A 50 35.27 13.08 -8.75
CA VAL A 50 33.90 13.27 -8.25
C VAL A 50 33.59 12.36 -7.05
N LEU A 51 34.03 11.10 -7.11
CA LEU A 51 33.81 10.11 -6.06
C LEU A 51 34.87 10.17 -4.94
N LYS A 52 35.72 11.20 -4.92
CA LYS A 52 36.73 11.35 -3.87
C LYS A 52 36.08 11.48 -2.50
N GLY A 53 36.44 10.58 -1.58
CA GLY A 53 35.92 10.53 -0.22
C GLY A 53 34.52 9.91 -0.10
N PHE A 54 34.04 9.23 -1.13
CA PHE A 54 32.88 8.35 -1.04
C PHE A 54 33.33 6.91 -0.82
N ASP A 55 32.62 6.21 0.05
CA ASP A 55 32.76 4.79 0.29
C ASP A 55 31.75 4.02 -0.56
N LYS A 56 32.21 2.99 -1.27
CA LYS A 56 31.32 2.07 -1.99
C LYS A 56 30.56 1.23 -0.98
N VAL A 57 29.23 1.21 -1.06
CA VAL A 57 28.38 0.44 -0.16
C VAL A 57 28.42 -1.04 -0.55
N VAL A 58 28.75 -1.89 0.43
CA VAL A 58 28.77 -3.35 0.29
C VAL A 58 27.79 -3.95 1.31
N SER A 59 26.69 -4.53 0.82
CA SER A 59 25.63 -5.08 1.70
C SER A 59 25.63 -6.60 1.79
N THR A 60 26.31 -7.28 0.88
CA THR A 60 26.52 -8.72 0.91
C THR A 60 27.92 -9.03 0.40
N ASN A 61 28.65 -9.87 1.13
CA ASN A 61 30.05 -10.20 0.83
C ASN A 61 30.24 -10.92 -0.51
N ASN A 62 29.15 -11.45 -1.12
CA ASN A 62 29.18 -12.27 -2.33
C ASN A 62 28.59 -11.58 -3.58
N ALA A 63 28.16 -10.33 -3.50
CA ALA A 63 27.58 -9.64 -4.65
C ALA A 63 28.69 -9.00 -5.50
N SER A 64 29.15 -9.71 -6.55
CA SER A 64 30.07 -9.14 -7.55
C SER A 64 29.44 -8.00 -8.36
N ARG A 65 28.09 -7.94 -8.38
CA ARG A 65 27.31 -6.91 -9.08
C ARG A 65 26.06 -6.55 -8.27
N THR A 66 25.77 -5.25 -8.19
CA THR A 66 24.54 -4.69 -7.60
C THR A 66 23.63 -4.10 -8.68
N LEU A 67 22.36 -3.85 -8.36
CA LEU A 67 21.40 -3.19 -9.26
C LEU A 67 21.93 -1.81 -9.66
N PHE A 68 22.19 -0.98 -8.63
CA PHE A 68 22.97 0.26 -8.73
C PHE A 68 24.19 0.14 -7.81
N THR A 69 25.33 0.66 -8.25
CA THR A 69 26.48 0.79 -7.35
C THR A 69 26.30 2.05 -6.52
N ILE A 70 26.13 1.89 -5.21
CA ILE A 70 25.89 3.02 -4.30
C ILE A 70 27.20 3.49 -3.68
N TYR A 71 27.40 4.80 -3.69
CA TYR A 71 28.52 5.50 -3.10
C TYR A 71 27.97 6.42 -2.01
N ARG A 72 28.45 6.29 -0.79
CA ARG A 72 28.01 7.07 0.36
C ARG A 72 29.14 7.91 0.92
N ARG A 73 28.83 9.14 1.33
CA ARG A 73 29.78 10.00 2.05
C ARG A 73 29.19 10.47 3.37
N ASN A 74 29.83 10.09 4.47
CA ASN A 74 29.25 10.30 5.81
C ASN A 74 29.36 11.75 6.31
N LYS A 75 30.39 12.49 5.91
CA LYS A 75 30.64 13.86 6.44
C LYS A 75 29.52 14.84 6.15
N ASP A 76 28.80 14.65 5.04
CA ASP A 76 27.73 15.52 4.54
C ASP A 76 26.47 14.74 4.14
N GLN A 77 26.40 13.46 4.51
CA GLN A 77 25.25 12.59 4.25
C GLN A 77 24.90 12.46 2.76
N GLN A 78 25.87 12.62 1.85
CA GLN A 78 25.60 12.56 0.41
C GLN A 78 25.57 11.12 -0.12
N VAL A 79 24.63 10.83 -1.01
CA VAL A 79 24.53 9.52 -1.70
C VAL A 79 24.54 9.70 -3.21
N PHE A 80 25.45 8.97 -3.87
CA PHE A 80 25.47 8.82 -5.32
C PHE A 80 25.17 7.37 -5.72
N ALA A 81 24.60 7.20 -6.91
CA ALA A 81 24.38 5.90 -7.52
C ALA A 81 24.92 5.86 -8.94
N GLU A 82 25.76 4.88 -9.24
CA GLU A 82 26.08 4.50 -10.62
C GLU A 82 25.03 3.51 -11.12
N LEU A 83 24.31 3.89 -12.17
CA LEU A 83 23.35 3.04 -12.86
C LEU A 83 24.09 2.11 -13.84
N PRO A 84 23.48 1.00 -14.31
CA PRO A 84 24.12 0.14 -15.30
C PRO A 84 24.53 0.91 -16.58
N ALA A 85 25.66 0.54 -17.19
CA ALA A 85 26.18 1.18 -18.41
C ALA A 85 25.17 1.31 -19.56
N GLY A 86 24.28 0.32 -19.72
CA GLY A 86 23.23 0.29 -20.73
C GLY A 86 21.88 0.86 -20.29
N VAL A 87 21.82 1.66 -19.20
CA VAL A 87 20.55 2.18 -18.69
C VAL A 87 19.78 2.95 -19.77
N GLY A 88 18.54 2.54 -19.98
CA GLY A 88 17.71 3.08 -21.04
C GLY A 88 16.25 2.60 -20.96
N PRO A 89 15.45 2.90 -21.99
CA PRO A 89 14.01 2.62 -21.98
C PRO A 89 13.62 1.14 -21.85
N SER A 90 14.51 0.21 -22.19
CA SER A 90 14.26 -1.23 -22.03
C SER A 90 14.39 -1.72 -20.59
N GLN A 91 15.09 -0.97 -19.72
CA GLN A 91 15.26 -1.32 -18.31
C GLN A 91 14.28 -0.52 -17.48
N LYS A 92 13.32 -1.22 -16.89
CA LYS A 92 12.29 -0.64 -16.04
C LYS A 92 12.56 -0.95 -14.58
N PHE A 93 12.27 0.01 -13.72
CA PHE A 93 12.48 -0.06 -12.29
C PHE A 93 11.18 0.20 -11.57
N TYR A 94 11.09 -0.35 -10.36
CA TYR A 94 10.04 -0.08 -9.42
C TYR A 94 10.62 0.69 -8.25
N ILE A 95 10.09 1.88 -7.98
CA ILE A 95 10.49 2.70 -6.83
C ILE A 95 9.32 2.70 -5.85
N ALA A 96 9.48 2.02 -4.74
CA ALA A 96 8.46 1.84 -3.74
C ALA A 96 8.79 2.69 -2.50
N LEU A 97 7.84 3.50 -2.04
CA LEU A 97 7.99 4.32 -0.83
C LEU A 97 7.24 3.69 0.33
N THR A 98 7.91 3.59 1.47
CA THR A 98 7.32 3.36 2.79
C THR A 98 7.74 4.51 3.71
N VAL A 99 6.79 5.07 4.45
CA VAL A 99 7.17 5.99 5.54
C VAL A 99 7.43 5.16 6.78
N SER A 100 8.69 4.85 7.06
CA SER A 100 9.06 3.89 8.11
C SER A 100 8.98 4.45 9.53
N SER A 101 8.99 5.78 9.72
CA SER A 101 8.86 6.40 11.04
C SER A 101 8.37 7.84 10.98
N GLY A 102 7.93 8.39 12.13
CA GLY A 102 7.55 9.79 12.27
C GLY A 102 6.07 10.12 12.02
N GLU A 103 5.22 9.10 11.87
CA GLU A 103 3.77 9.27 11.75
C GLU A 103 2.96 8.16 12.41
N ARG A 104 1.64 8.38 12.53
CA ARG A 104 0.72 7.49 13.25
C ARG A 104 0.66 6.07 12.67
N PHE A 105 0.81 5.95 11.35
CA PHE A 105 0.84 4.70 10.60
C PHE A 105 2.23 4.44 10.02
N ALA A 106 3.27 4.66 10.83
CA ALA A 106 4.64 4.34 10.45
C ALA A 106 4.73 2.89 9.96
N GLY A 107 5.37 2.70 8.82
CA GLY A 107 5.46 1.44 8.10
C GLY A 107 4.43 1.23 7.01
N LEU A 108 3.46 2.15 6.86
CA LEU A 108 2.48 2.08 5.79
C LEU A 108 3.12 2.42 4.44
N GLN A 109 2.81 1.60 3.44
CA GLN A 109 3.19 1.84 2.05
C GLN A 109 2.56 3.17 1.59
N ALA A 110 3.39 4.08 1.07
CA ALA A 110 3.00 5.46 0.77
C ALA A 110 3.10 5.80 -0.73
N GLY A 111 3.07 4.76 -1.56
CA GLY A 111 3.06 4.85 -3.01
C GLY A 111 4.21 4.10 -3.66
N GLU A 112 4.10 3.99 -4.98
CA GLU A 112 5.03 3.28 -5.85
C GLU A 112 5.11 3.98 -7.20
N MET A 113 6.18 3.71 -7.93
CA MET A 113 6.33 4.12 -9.31
C MET A 113 6.93 3.02 -10.17
N TYR A 114 6.38 2.86 -11.36
CA TYR A 114 7.00 2.10 -12.44
C TYR A 114 7.68 3.07 -13.39
N VAL A 115 9.00 3.00 -13.55
CA VAL A 115 9.79 4.04 -14.22
C VAL A 115 10.93 3.48 -15.04
N TYR A 116 11.51 4.32 -15.88
CA TYR A 116 12.79 4.07 -16.54
C TYR A 116 13.59 5.35 -16.71
N PHE A 117 14.88 5.18 -16.99
CA PHE A 117 15.76 6.30 -17.30
C PHE A 117 15.97 6.40 -18.80
N ARG A 118 15.98 7.62 -19.33
CA ARG A 118 16.38 7.90 -20.70
C ARG A 118 17.39 9.02 -20.71
N ARG A 119 18.53 8.79 -21.35
CA ARG A 119 19.57 9.81 -21.48
C ARG A 119 19.21 10.87 -22.51
N PHE A 120 19.37 12.12 -22.11
CA PHE A 120 19.33 13.31 -22.96
C PHE A 120 20.59 14.12 -22.69
N ASN A 121 21.53 14.11 -23.62
CA ASN A 121 22.81 14.82 -23.49
C ASN A 121 23.57 14.44 -22.19
N LYS A 122 23.69 15.40 -21.27
CA LYS A 122 24.38 15.30 -19.97
C LYS A 122 23.46 15.01 -18.79
N SER A 123 22.20 14.66 -19.05
CA SER A 123 21.19 14.37 -18.04
C SER A 123 20.44 13.07 -18.34
N LEU A 124 19.87 12.48 -17.31
CA LEU A 124 18.89 11.42 -17.39
C LEU A 124 17.50 12.00 -17.11
N ALA A 125 16.53 11.71 -17.96
CA ALA A 125 15.12 11.88 -17.63
C ALA A 125 14.64 10.62 -16.89
N LEU A 126 14.04 10.81 -15.72
CA LEU A 126 13.21 9.78 -15.08
C LEU A 126 11.82 9.85 -15.72
N ILE A 127 11.38 8.75 -16.32
CA ILE A 127 10.16 8.69 -17.11
C ILE A 127 9.24 7.60 -16.57
N GLU A 128 7.98 7.95 -16.36
CA GLU A 128 6.89 7.03 -16.05
C GLU A 128 6.21 6.62 -17.36
N PRO A 129 6.20 5.33 -17.73
CA PRO A 129 5.57 4.88 -18.96
C PRO A 129 4.05 4.96 -18.84
N ASN A 130 3.38 5.31 -19.95
CA ASN A 130 1.93 5.23 -20.00
C ASN A 130 1.48 3.77 -20.04
N ILE A 131 0.96 3.29 -18.91
CA ILE A 131 0.42 1.94 -18.76
C ILE A 131 -1.11 1.92 -18.63
N GLY A 132 -1.74 3.09 -18.51
CA GLY A 132 -3.18 3.24 -18.30
C GLY A 132 -4.00 3.17 -19.59
N VAL A 133 -3.37 3.37 -20.75
CA VAL A 133 -4.03 3.28 -22.07
C VAL A 133 -3.20 2.41 -23.01
N ARG A 134 -3.81 1.35 -23.54
CA ARG A 134 -3.18 0.33 -24.39
C ARG A 134 -4.10 -0.01 -25.57
N SER A 135 -3.61 -0.84 -26.50
CA SER A 135 -4.45 -1.42 -27.56
C SER A 135 -4.10 -2.89 -27.80
N THR A 136 -5.12 -3.76 -27.74
CA THR A 136 -5.01 -5.15 -28.20
C THR A 136 -5.51 -5.37 -29.64
N GLY A 137 -6.01 -4.30 -30.28
CA GLY A 137 -6.62 -4.33 -31.62
C GLY A 137 -5.63 -4.54 -32.78
N ASP A 138 -5.99 -4.04 -33.95
CA ASP A 138 -5.15 -4.16 -35.15
C ASP A 138 -3.84 -3.36 -35.06
N ARG A 139 -2.99 -3.52 -36.07
CA ARG A 139 -1.68 -2.84 -36.19
C ARG A 139 -1.80 -1.31 -36.16
N HIS A 140 -2.86 -0.72 -36.69
CA HIS A 140 -3.06 0.72 -36.75
C HIS A 140 -3.42 1.28 -35.39
N SER A 141 -4.33 0.61 -34.66
CA SER A 141 -4.65 0.98 -33.28
C SER A 141 -3.43 0.85 -32.37
N LYS A 142 -2.68 -0.25 -32.48
CA LYS A 142 -1.42 -0.48 -31.74
C LYS A 142 -0.33 0.56 -32.05
N ALA A 143 -0.27 1.08 -33.27
CA ALA A 143 0.65 2.15 -33.64
C ALA A 143 0.16 3.55 -33.24
N SER A 144 -1.17 3.76 -33.19
CA SER A 144 -1.77 5.07 -32.89
C SER A 144 -1.75 5.38 -31.39
N VAL A 145 -2.09 4.41 -30.53
CA VAL A 145 -2.18 4.63 -29.07
C VAL A 145 -0.89 5.20 -28.47
N PRO A 146 0.32 4.64 -28.72
CA PRO A 146 1.55 5.21 -28.18
C PRO A 146 1.90 6.61 -28.71
N ARG A 147 1.34 7.04 -29.84
CA ARG A 147 1.51 8.41 -30.37
C ARG A 147 0.64 9.43 -29.63
N LEU A 148 -0.54 9.01 -29.18
CA LEU A 148 -1.50 9.86 -28.47
C LEU A 148 -1.24 9.88 -26.96
N PHE A 149 -0.90 8.72 -26.40
CA PHE A 149 -0.73 8.53 -24.97
C PHE A 149 0.73 8.20 -24.68
N THR A 150 1.53 9.26 -24.65
CA THR A 150 2.98 9.17 -24.44
C THR A 150 3.34 9.02 -22.97
N ASP A 151 4.57 8.58 -22.74
CA ASP A 151 5.16 8.51 -21.41
C ASP A 151 5.36 9.90 -20.79
N ARG A 152 5.39 9.97 -19.46
CA ARG A 152 5.48 11.22 -18.70
C ARG A 152 6.89 11.41 -18.15
N VAL A 153 7.54 12.52 -18.50
CA VAL A 153 8.79 12.94 -17.86
C VAL A 153 8.47 13.41 -16.44
N VAL A 154 9.01 12.72 -15.44
CA VAL A 154 8.81 13.03 -14.02
C VAL A 154 9.77 14.13 -13.60
N MET A 155 11.05 13.96 -13.90
CA MET A 155 12.09 14.95 -13.63
C MET A 155 13.36 14.68 -14.44
N GLU A 156 14.17 15.72 -14.58
CA GLU A 156 15.54 15.66 -15.06
C GLU A 156 16.50 15.41 -13.88
N ILE A 157 17.52 14.60 -14.12
CA ILE A 157 18.59 14.26 -13.17
C ILE A 157 19.93 14.43 -13.88
N PRO A 158 20.77 15.41 -13.50
CA PRO A 158 22.09 15.59 -14.10
C PRO A 158 23.00 14.37 -13.89
N ILE A 159 23.79 14.03 -14.92
CA ILE A 159 24.86 13.03 -14.80
C ILE A 159 26.09 13.74 -14.21
N VAL A 160 26.53 13.33 -13.03
CA VAL A 160 27.66 13.95 -12.32
C VAL A 160 28.99 13.50 -12.92
N THR A 161 29.10 12.21 -13.27
CA THR A 161 30.25 11.60 -13.92
C THR A 161 29.86 10.26 -14.57
N MET A 162 30.77 9.66 -15.34
CA MET A 162 30.68 8.27 -15.77
C MET A 162 31.49 7.40 -14.83
N GLY A 163 30.84 6.46 -14.15
CA GLY A 163 31.43 5.65 -13.09
C GLY A 163 32.40 4.59 -13.60
N PRO A 164 33.07 3.88 -12.68
CA PRO A 164 34.08 2.85 -13.00
C PRO A 164 33.54 1.69 -13.84
N SER A 165 32.24 1.42 -13.75
CA SER A 165 31.55 0.35 -14.50
C SER A 165 31.07 0.84 -15.88
N GLY A 166 31.36 2.10 -16.24
CA GLY A 166 30.91 2.74 -17.49
C GLY A 166 29.48 3.27 -17.44
N GLY A 167 28.85 3.30 -16.25
CA GLY A 167 27.48 3.78 -16.05
C GLY A 167 27.38 5.25 -15.68
N PRO A 168 26.23 5.91 -15.94
CA PRO A 168 26.03 7.28 -15.47
C PRO A 168 25.85 7.30 -13.95
N VAL A 169 26.57 8.21 -13.29
CA VAL A 169 26.44 8.47 -11.85
C VAL A 169 25.47 9.62 -11.63
N ILE A 170 24.46 9.40 -10.78
CA ILE A 170 23.46 10.41 -10.40
C ILE A 170 23.52 10.72 -8.91
N ASP A 171 23.04 11.91 -8.57
CA ASP A 171 22.76 12.34 -7.20
C ASP A 171 21.43 11.75 -6.71
N ILE A 172 21.50 10.88 -5.70
CA ILE A 172 20.32 10.21 -5.13
C ILE A 172 19.56 11.15 -4.20
N ASP A 173 20.22 12.08 -3.55
CA ASP A 173 19.57 13.03 -2.64
C ASP A 173 18.70 14.00 -3.47
N ALA A 174 19.22 14.41 -4.63
CA ALA A 174 18.45 15.17 -5.62
C ALA A 174 17.19 14.42 -6.08
N LEU A 175 17.26 13.10 -6.24
CA LEU A 175 16.14 12.25 -6.69
C LEU A 175 15.14 11.95 -5.55
N LEU A 176 15.61 11.40 -4.43
CA LEU A 176 14.79 10.78 -3.38
C LEU A 176 14.55 11.66 -2.15
N VAL A 177 15.21 12.82 -2.05
CA VAL A 177 14.96 13.80 -0.99
C VAL A 177 14.35 15.06 -1.59
N ASN A 178 15.09 15.74 -2.47
CA ASN A 178 14.61 16.99 -3.11
C ASN A 178 13.47 16.70 -4.12
N GLY A 179 13.64 15.67 -4.94
CA GLY A 179 12.72 15.30 -6.01
C GLY A 179 11.50 14.53 -5.56
N ALA A 180 11.49 13.94 -4.36
CA ALA A 180 10.50 12.96 -3.93
C ALA A 180 9.04 13.45 -4.03
N SER A 181 8.80 14.70 -3.68
CA SER A 181 7.46 15.29 -3.74
C SER A 181 6.92 15.46 -5.17
N ARG A 182 7.77 15.40 -6.21
CA ARG A 182 7.33 15.44 -7.62
C ARG A 182 6.60 14.17 -8.05
N PHE A 183 6.76 13.08 -7.31
CA PHE A 183 6.10 11.81 -7.61
C PHE A 183 5.27 11.24 -6.47
N PHE A 184 5.71 11.38 -5.22
CA PHE A 184 4.93 10.92 -4.05
C PHE A 184 4.13 12.04 -3.37
N GLY A 185 4.14 13.25 -3.92
CA GLY A 185 3.29 14.34 -3.46
C GLY A 185 3.62 14.81 -2.05
N SER A 186 2.60 15.06 -1.24
CA SER A 186 2.75 15.61 0.12
C SER A 186 3.35 14.62 1.12
N SER A 187 3.20 13.30 0.91
CA SER A 187 3.70 12.27 1.85
C SER A 187 5.22 12.28 1.96
N ALA A 188 5.91 12.63 0.88
CA ALA A 188 7.37 12.71 0.78
C ALA A 188 7.92 14.15 0.81
N ARG A 189 7.07 15.15 1.10
CA ARG A 189 7.50 16.56 1.09
C ARG A 189 8.28 16.92 2.36
N SER A 190 9.46 17.48 2.18
CA SER A 190 10.25 18.11 3.25
C SER A 190 10.12 19.63 3.23
N SER A 191 10.12 20.27 4.39
CA SER A 191 10.23 21.73 4.54
C SER A 191 11.67 22.23 4.32
N SER A 192 12.64 21.41 4.68
CA SER A 192 14.06 21.74 4.66
C SER A 192 14.85 20.55 4.11
N PRO A 193 14.83 20.31 2.79
CA PRO A 193 15.36 19.07 2.23
C PRO A 193 16.90 18.98 2.25
N ARG A 194 17.59 20.06 2.65
CA ARG A 194 19.02 20.04 2.99
C ARG A 194 19.31 19.47 4.39
N LEU A 195 18.30 19.39 5.25
CA LEU A 195 18.40 18.81 6.58
C LEU A 195 17.92 17.37 6.50
N PHE A 196 18.83 16.45 6.19
CA PHE A 196 18.51 15.02 6.21
C PHE A 196 19.67 14.20 6.74
N SER A 197 19.38 12.98 7.19
CA SER A 197 20.39 11.98 7.55
C SER A 197 20.07 10.64 6.91
N ILE A 198 21.12 9.89 6.55
CA ILE A 198 20.97 8.55 5.98
C ILE A 198 20.76 7.55 7.13
N LYS A 199 19.59 6.90 7.16
CA LYS A 199 19.26 5.85 8.13
C LYS A 199 19.56 4.45 7.62
N LYS A 200 19.32 4.19 6.34
CA LYS A 200 19.64 2.92 5.68
C LYS A 200 20.23 3.17 4.30
N CYS A 201 21.21 2.36 3.94
CA CYS A 201 21.83 2.39 2.63
C CYS A 201 22.35 0.99 2.32
N LYS A 202 21.57 0.20 1.58
CA LYS A 202 21.90 -1.18 1.22
C LYS A 202 21.79 -1.35 -0.29
N ALA A 203 22.73 -2.06 -0.90
CA ALA A 203 22.78 -2.35 -2.32
C ALA A 203 22.90 -3.86 -2.55
N PHE A 204 21.92 -4.44 -3.24
CA PHE A 204 21.86 -5.85 -3.58
C PHE A 204 21.85 -6.04 -5.11
N ARG A 205 21.86 -7.30 -5.56
CA ARG A 205 21.84 -7.63 -6.99
C ARG A 205 20.59 -7.12 -7.71
N ASP A 206 19.43 -7.29 -7.08
CA ASP A 206 18.13 -7.08 -7.73
C ASP A 206 17.35 -5.86 -7.17
N ASN A 207 17.83 -5.27 -6.07
CA ASN A 207 17.23 -4.11 -5.42
C ASN A 207 18.26 -3.25 -4.66
N VAL A 208 17.85 -2.03 -4.30
CA VAL A 208 18.57 -1.09 -3.45
C VAL A 208 17.60 -0.52 -2.41
N GLU A 209 18.03 -0.47 -1.15
CA GLU A 209 17.24 0.03 -0.02
C GLU A 209 17.89 1.30 0.55
N LEU A 210 17.17 2.42 0.49
CA LEU A 210 17.67 3.75 0.88
C LEU A 210 16.67 4.42 1.81
N ALA A 211 17.09 4.80 3.01
CA ALA A 211 16.23 5.50 3.96
C ALA A 211 16.84 6.82 4.41
N PHE A 212 16.04 7.87 4.36
CA PHE A 212 16.41 9.24 4.72
C PHE A 212 15.47 9.77 5.80
N GLU A 213 16.02 10.24 6.91
CA GLU A 213 15.26 10.99 7.92
C GLU A 213 15.36 12.47 7.62
N LEU A 214 14.21 13.14 7.55
CA LEU A 214 14.08 14.55 7.19
C LEU A 214 12.90 15.22 7.92
N PRO A 215 12.90 16.55 8.07
CA PRO A 215 11.78 17.27 8.65
C PRO A 215 10.64 17.39 7.64
N THR A 216 9.43 17.06 8.09
CA THR A 216 8.17 17.29 7.37
C THR A 216 7.81 18.77 7.33
N SER A 217 6.77 19.13 6.57
CA SER A 217 6.21 20.50 6.58
C SER A 217 5.75 20.96 7.97
N GLY A 218 5.35 20.04 8.84
CA GLY A 218 4.97 20.33 10.23
C GLY A 218 6.14 20.33 11.22
N GLY A 219 7.38 20.29 10.76
CA GLY A 219 8.58 20.33 11.61
C GLY A 219 8.92 19.03 12.34
N ARG A 220 8.13 17.95 12.15
CA ARG A 220 8.42 16.63 12.74
C ARG A 220 9.38 15.86 11.86
N LEU A 221 10.32 15.13 12.47
CA LEU A 221 11.18 14.19 11.75
C LEU A 221 10.36 12.98 11.27
N LYS A 222 10.60 12.60 10.01
CA LYS A 222 10.00 11.46 9.33
C LYS A 222 11.09 10.72 8.56
N THR A 223 11.03 9.38 8.55
CA THR A 223 11.93 8.57 7.72
C THR A 223 11.19 8.09 6.48
N LEU A 224 11.70 8.46 5.30
CA LEU A 224 11.26 7.94 4.02
C LEU A 224 12.18 6.79 3.62
N HIS A 225 11.62 5.61 3.41
CA HIS A 225 12.35 4.44 2.95
C HIS A 225 11.92 4.11 1.53
N TYR A 226 12.91 4.05 0.63
CA TYR A 226 12.75 3.68 -0.76
C TYR A 226 13.37 2.31 -1.02
N SER A 227 12.54 1.41 -1.54
CA SER A 227 12.99 0.16 -2.14
C SER A 227 12.95 0.33 -3.66
N ILE A 228 14.12 0.26 -4.30
CA ILE A 228 14.25 0.35 -5.75
C ILE A 228 14.60 -1.03 -6.28
N SER A 229 13.72 -1.64 -7.06
CA SER A 229 13.94 -2.96 -7.64
C SER A 229 13.85 -2.93 -9.16
N LYS A 230 14.44 -3.95 -9.81
CA LYS A 230 14.19 -4.18 -11.22
C LYS A 230 12.77 -4.71 -11.38
N MET A 231 12.01 -4.15 -12.32
CA MET A 231 10.68 -4.66 -12.64
C MET A 231 10.75 -5.65 -13.81
N GLY A 232 10.19 -6.83 -13.62
CA GLY A 232 10.00 -7.86 -14.62
C GLY A 232 8.68 -8.60 -14.41
N SER A 233 8.28 -9.43 -15.37
CA SER A 233 7.20 -10.39 -15.15
C SER A 233 7.79 -11.64 -14.51
N SER A 234 7.13 -12.20 -13.50
CA SER A 234 7.46 -13.55 -13.07
C SER A 234 7.23 -14.52 -14.23
N PRO A 235 8.22 -15.37 -14.58
CA PRO A 235 8.03 -16.40 -15.60
C PRO A 235 6.84 -17.29 -15.22
N GLY A 236 5.93 -17.53 -16.16
CA GLY A 236 4.74 -18.36 -15.93
C GLY A 236 3.52 -17.63 -15.35
N TYR A 237 3.67 -16.41 -14.82
CA TYR A 237 2.52 -15.65 -14.32
C TYR A 237 1.63 -15.16 -15.46
N ALA A 238 0.35 -15.52 -15.43
CA ALA A 238 -0.67 -15.01 -16.33
C ALA A 238 -1.61 -14.04 -15.60
N PRO A 239 -1.90 -12.84 -16.12
CA PRO A 239 -2.97 -11.99 -15.57
C PRO A 239 -4.35 -12.68 -15.65
N ARG A 240 -5.21 -12.49 -14.64
CA ARG A 240 -6.60 -12.97 -14.67
C ARG A 240 -7.55 -11.79 -14.66
N LYS A 241 -8.48 -11.75 -15.63
CA LYS A 241 -9.54 -10.73 -15.67
C LYS A 241 -10.43 -10.82 -14.43
N ALA A 242 -10.82 -9.67 -13.89
CA ALA A 242 -11.77 -9.61 -12.79
C ALA A 242 -13.17 -10.03 -13.24
N ASP A 243 -13.83 -10.84 -12.42
CA ASP A 243 -15.26 -11.11 -12.55
C ASP A 243 -16.02 -9.98 -11.86
N GLU A 244 -16.92 -9.32 -12.59
CA GLU A 244 -17.65 -8.15 -12.11
C GLU A 244 -18.61 -8.44 -10.95
N ARG A 245 -18.99 -9.72 -10.76
CA ARG A 245 -19.89 -10.15 -9.68
C ARG A 245 -19.19 -10.27 -8.33
N ILE A 246 -17.85 -10.23 -8.32
CA ILE A 246 -17.03 -10.46 -7.12
C ILE A 246 -16.15 -9.24 -6.87
N GLY A 247 -16.14 -8.76 -5.63
CA GLY A 247 -15.27 -7.67 -5.22
C GLY A 247 -13.80 -8.10 -5.14
N PHE A 248 -12.98 -7.66 -6.11
CA PHE A 248 -11.54 -7.84 -6.10
C PHE A 248 -10.82 -6.49 -6.00
N PHE A 249 -9.61 -6.49 -5.44
CA PHE A 249 -8.64 -5.45 -5.76
C PHE A 249 -8.17 -5.65 -7.20
N THR A 250 -8.07 -4.57 -7.98
CA THR A 250 -7.82 -4.67 -9.41
C THR A 250 -6.76 -3.72 -9.93
N THR A 251 -5.96 -4.21 -10.87
CA THR A 251 -5.12 -3.41 -11.76
C THR A 251 -5.89 -3.14 -13.05
N THR A 252 -6.08 -1.87 -13.41
CA THR A 252 -6.98 -1.47 -14.51
C THR A 252 -6.24 -0.71 -15.61
N TYR A 253 -6.62 -0.93 -16.86
CA TYR A 253 -6.21 -0.11 -18.00
C TYR A 253 -7.34 0.01 -19.02
N ARG A 254 -7.25 1.03 -19.87
CA ARG A 254 -8.14 1.25 -21.01
C ARG A 254 -7.55 0.61 -22.27
N ASP A 255 -8.30 -0.27 -22.91
CA ASP A 255 -7.96 -0.90 -24.17
C ASP A 255 -8.72 -0.23 -25.33
N LEU A 256 -8.07 0.71 -26.02
CA LEU A 256 -8.64 1.40 -27.18
C LEU A 256 -8.55 0.58 -28.48
N GLY A 257 -8.14 -0.68 -28.39
CA GLY A 257 -8.35 -1.66 -29.45
C GLY A 257 -9.76 -2.26 -29.44
N LYS A 258 -10.55 -2.00 -28.38
CA LYS A 258 -11.92 -2.48 -28.25
C LYS A 258 -12.90 -1.55 -28.94
N TYR A 259 -13.90 -2.15 -29.59
CA TYR A 259 -14.94 -1.41 -30.30
C TYR A 259 -16.07 -0.94 -29.38
N ARG A 260 -16.44 -1.76 -28.38
CA ARG A 260 -17.52 -1.45 -27.45
C ARG A 260 -16.96 -0.76 -26.21
N ASP A 261 -17.58 0.35 -25.81
CA ASP A 261 -17.15 1.14 -24.64
C ASP A 261 -17.11 0.33 -23.34
N GLU A 262 -18.04 -0.61 -23.17
CA GLU A 262 -18.10 -1.53 -22.03
C GLU A 262 -16.85 -2.44 -21.93
N GLU A 263 -16.23 -2.77 -23.07
CA GLU A 263 -15.03 -3.61 -23.13
C GLU A 263 -13.73 -2.81 -22.98
N VAL A 264 -13.78 -1.48 -23.12
CA VAL A 264 -12.59 -0.62 -23.06
C VAL A 264 -11.93 -0.71 -21.68
N GLN A 265 -12.72 -0.84 -20.61
CA GLN A 265 -12.17 -0.92 -19.26
C GLN A 265 -11.78 -2.37 -18.93
N VAL A 266 -10.47 -2.67 -19.00
CA VAL A 266 -9.94 -3.99 -18.65
C VAL A 266 -9.41 -3.98 -17.23
N ARG A 267 -9.90 -4.92 -16.41
CA ARG A 267 -9.51 -5.08 -15.00
C ARG A 267 -8.88 -6.45 -14.79
N PHE A 268 -7.69 -6.51 -14.24
CA PHE A 268 -7.06 -7.73 -13.74
C PHE A 268 -7.18 -7.80 -12.23
N ILE A 269 -7.42 -8.98 -11.67
CA ILE A 269 -7.38 -9.16 -10.21
C ILE A 269 -5.95 -9.07 -9.70
N ASN A 270 -5.79 -8.44 -8.54
CA ASN A 270 -4.52 -8.46 -7.82
C ASN A 270 -4.39 -9.80 -7.10
N ARG A 271 -3.35 -10.58 -7.41
CA ARG A 271 -3.15 -11.90 -6.80
C ARG A 271 -1.68 -12.32 -6.71
N TRP A 272 -1.40 -13.21 -5.77
CA TRP A 272 -0.11 -13.88 -5.65
C TRP A 272 0.14 -14.83 -6.82
N HIS A 273 1.41 -14.95 -7.21
CA HIS A 273 1.85 -15.98 -8.13
C HIS A 273 2.04 -17.30 -7.39
N LEU A 274 1.02 -18.15 -7.43
CA LEU A 274 1.04 -19.47 -6.80
C LEU A 274 0.78 -20.57 -7.81
N GLU A 275 1.68 -21.54 -7.82
CA GLU A 275 1.59 -22.76 -8.61
C GLU A 275 1.89 -23.96 -7.72
N LYS A 276 1.23 -25.09 -7.98
CA LYS A 276 1.60 -26.37 -7.39
C LYS A 276 3.04 -26.72 -7.77
N ASP A 277 3.79 -27.26 -6.82
CA ASP A 277 5.11 -27.83 -7.05
C ASP A 277 5.01 -29.04 -7.99
N ASP A 278 4.08 -29.94 -7.69
CA ASP A 278 3.67 -31.04 -8.57
C ASP A 278 2.21 -30.84 -9.05
N PRO A 279 2.01 -30.43 -10.32
CA PRO A 279 0.68 -30.24 -10.89
C PRO A 279 -0.14 -31.54 -11.02
N SER A 280 0.50 -32.72 -11.00
CA SER A 280 -0.19 -34.01 -11.15
C SER A 280 -0.94 -34.43 -9.89
N LEU A 281 -0.53 -33.93 -8.72
CA LEU A 281 -1.17 -34.24 -7.45
C LEU A 281 -2.45 -33.42 -7.26
N LYS A 282 -3.48 -34.05 -6.66
CA LYS A 282 -4.71 -33.36 -6.26
C LYS A 282 -4.43 -32.21 -5.30
N ILE A 283 -3.56 -32.46 -4.32
CA ILE A 283 -3.04 -31.46 -3.37
C ILE A 283 -1.51 -31.51 -3.44
N SER A 284 -0.88 -30.35 -3.58
CA SER A 284 0.58 -30.21 -3.65
C SER A 284 1.02 -28.96 -2.89
N PRO A 285 2.21 -28.94 -2.26
CA PRO A 285 2.79 -27.68 -1.78
C PRO A 285 3.00 -26.70 -2.94
N PRO A 286 3.12 -25.38 -2.67
CA PRO A 286 3.45 -24.42 -3.71
C PRO A 286 4.93 -24.52 -4.12
N LYS A 287 5.25 -24.20 -5.38
CA LYS A 287 6.66 -23.99 -5.81
C LYS A 287 7.35 -22.91 -4.99
N ASN A 288 6.62 -21.81 -4.75
CA ASN A 288 7.07 -20.66 -3.97
C ASN A 288 5.98 -20.30 -2.96
N PRO A 289 6.16 -20.59 -1.66
CA PRO A 289 5.19 -20.22 -0.64
C PRO A 289 5.16 -18.70 -0.40
N ILE A 290 4.02 -18.17 0.04
CA ILE A 290 3.89 -16.80 0.50
C ILE A 290 4.37 -16.76 1.96
N THR A 291 5.60 -16.32 2.16
CA THR A 291 6.17 -16.19 3.52
C THR A 291 5.94 -14.80 4.06
N PHE A 292 5.29 -14.71 5.22
CA PHE A 292 5.16 -13.49 6.02
C PHE A 292 6.11 -13.51 7.22
N TYR A 293 6.75 -12.39 7.49
CA TYR A 293 7.57 -12.17 8.68
C TYR A 293 6.81 -11.32 9.70
N ILE A 294 6.60 -11.86 10.90
CA ILE A 294 6.07 -11.07 12.02
C ILE A 294 7.22 -10.25 12.60
N GLU A 295 7.06 -8.93 12.56
CA GLU A 295 8.05 -7.95 13.01
C GLU A 295 8.35 -8.13 14.51
N HIS A 296 9.60 -7.89 14.90
CA HIS A 296 10.06 -8.07 16.28
C HIS A 296 9.34 -7.15 17.29
N THR A 297 8.72 -6.07 16.83
CA THR A 297 7.91 -5.12 17.62
C THR A 297 6.58 -5.72 18.05
N THR A 298 6.09 -6.77 17.39
CA THR A 298 4.84 -7.45 17.74
C THR A 298 4.95 -8.04 19.15
N PRO A 299 4.04 -7.68 20.09
CA PRO A 299 4.07 -8.20 21.45
C PRO A 299 4.00 -9.72 21.48
N VAL A 300 4.87 -10.34 22.29
CA VAL A 300 5.00 -11.82 22.38
C VAL A 300 3.66 -12.50 22.67
N ARG A 301 2.83 -11.91 23.54
CA ARG A 301 1.49 -12.41 23.89
C ARG A 301 0.54 -12.56 22.69
N TYR A 302 0.75 -11.80 21.61
CA TYR A 302 -0.11 -11.84 20.42
C TYR A 302 0.47 -12.66 19.28
N ARG A 303 1.79 -12.88 19.24
CA ARG A 303 2.50 -13.54 18.13
C ARG A 303 1.86 -14.86 17.68
N ARG A 304 1.55 -15.75 18.64
CA ARG A 304 0.88 -17.03 18.38
C ARG A 304 -0.48 -16.86 17.69
N TRP A 305 -1.24 -15.85 18.08
CA TRP A 305 -2.58 -15.60 17.54
C TRP A 305 -2.52 -14.94 16.17
N VAL A 306 -1.57 -14.03 15.97
CA VAL A 306 -1.29 -13.43 14.66
C VAL A 306 -0.88 -14.51 13.65
N GLU A 307 0.07 -15.38 14.02
CA GLU A 307 0.49 -16.52 13.21
C GLU A 307 -0.69 -17.43 12.84
N LYS A 308 -1.50 -17.82 13.83
CA LYS A 308 -2.69 -18.63 13.57
C LYS A 308 -3.69 -17.95 12.63
N GLY A 309 -3.91 -16.65 12.78
CA GLY A 309 -4.81 -15.88 11.92
C GLY A 309 -4.34 -15.87 10.46
N VAL A 310 -3.03 -15.74 10.24
CA VAL A 310 -2.42 -15.76 8.91
C VAL A 310 -2.50 -17.16 8.30
N LEU A 311 -2.08 -18.18 9.05
CA LEU A 311 -2.10 -19.57 8.59
C LEU A 311 -3.52 -20.10 8.37
N TYR A 312 -4.54 -19.49 8.97
CA TYR A 312 -5.94 -19.88 8.77
C TYR A 312 -6.36 -19.84 7.29
N TRP A 313 -5.77 -18.94 6.51
CA TRP A 313 -6.02 -18.82 5.06
C TRP A 313 -5.58 -20.05 4.26
N ASN A 314 -4.68 -20.90 4.78
CA ASN A 314 -4.30 -22.14 4.10
C ASN A 314 -5.50 -23.05 3.85
N LYS A 315 -6.55 -23.02 4.68
CA LYS A 315 -7.79 -23.75 4.43
C LYS A 315 -8.44 -23.39 3.09
N ALA A 316 -8.36 -22.12 2.69
CA ALA A 316 -8.89 -21.68 1.40
C ALA A 316 -7.98 -22.14 0.24
N PHE A 317 -6.66 -22.16 0.44
CA PHE A 317 -5.71 -22.64 -0.58
C PHE A 317 -5.78 -24.15 -0.79
N GLU A 318 -6.05 -24.93 0.27
CA GLU A 318 -6.25 -26.37 0.18
C GLU A 318 -7.44 -26.73 -0.72
N ASN A 319 -8.51 -25.92 -0.70
CA ASN A 319 -9.68 -26.10 -1.58
C ASN A 319 -9.33 -25.93 -3.07
N ILE A 320 -8.26 -25.21 -3.40
CA ILE A 320 -7.75 -25.08 -4.77
C ILE A 320 -6.54 -26.00 -5.03
N GLY A 321 -6.29 -26.94 -4.12
CA GLY A 321 -5.26 -27.98 -4.24
C GLY A 321 -3.85 -27.55 -3.82
N ILE A 322 -3.68 -26.43 -3.13
CA ILE A 322 -2.36 -25.96 -2.66
C ILE A 322 -2.31 -26.07 -1.14
N SER A 323 -1.55 -27.03 -0.61
CA SER A 323 -1.30 -27.15 0.83
C SER A 323 -0.20 -26.20 1.29
N ASN A 324 -0.31 -25.63 2.49
CA ASN A 324 0.73 -24.77 3.08
C ASN A 324 1.20 -23.63 2.14
N ALA A 325 0.24 -23.00 1.44
CA ALA A 325 0.50 -21.88 0.55
C ALA A 325 1.13 -20.68 1.26
N ILE A 326 0.70 -20.42 2.50
CA ILE A 326 1.20 -19.34 3.36
C ILE A 326 2.04 -19.94 4.49
N GLN A 327 3.19 -19.32 4.73
CA GLN A 327 4.10 -19.63 5.83
C GLN A 327 4.37 -18.38 6.66
N VAL A 328 4.69 -18.57 7.94
CA VAL A 328 4.95 -17.48 8.88
C VAL A 328 6.29 -17.70 9.55
N GLU A 329 7.10 -16.65 9.58
CA GLU A 329 8.36 -16.60 10.30
C GLU A 329 8.38 -15.41 11.26
N PHE A 330 9.25 -15.48 12.26
CA PHE A 330 9.41 -14.41 13.25
C PHE A 330 10.77 -13.74 13.17
N GLN A 331 10.76 -12.42 13.18
CA GLN A 331 11.95 -11.64 13.52
C GLN A 331 12.22 -11.70 15.01
N ASN A 332 13.51 -11.81 15.34
CA ASN A 332 13.97 -11.81 16.72
C ASN A 332 15.18 -10.90 16.87
N ALA A 333 14.92 -9.70 17.41
CA ALA A 333 15.96 -8.70 17.69
C ALA A 333 17.04 -9.19 18.67
N ARG A 334 16.70 -10.10 19.61
CA ARG A 334 17.64 -10.61 20.61
C ARG A 334 18.63 -11.62 20.03
N THR A 335 18.15 -12.50 19.14
CA THR A 335 19.00 -13.55 18.54
C THR A 335 19.57 -13.15 17.18
N GLY A 336 19.17 -11.99 16.64
CA GLY A 336 19.52 -11.57 15.28
C GLY A 336 18.83 -12.36 14.18
N ARG A 337 17.76 -13.12 14.47
CA ARG A 337 17.08 -13.92 13.45
C ARG A 337 16.19 -13.03 12.58
N HIS A 338 16.42 -13.04 11.26
CA HIS A 338 15.66 -12.28 10.26
C HIS A 338 15.71 -10.75 10.41
N VAL A 339 16.60 -10.21 11.27
CA VAL A 339 16.74 -8.76 11.48
C VAL A 339 17.42 -8.06 10.30
N GLU A 340 18.10 -8.82 9.46
CA GLU A 340 18.70 -8.33 8.21
C GLU A 340 17.66 -7.95 7.16
N LYS A 341 16.44 -8.53 7.27
CA LYS A 341 15.29 -8.26 6.41
C LYS A 341 14.57 -7.02 6.91
N ASP A 342 14.56 -5.97 6.10
CA ASP A 342 13.84 -4.76 6.44
C ASP A 342 12.35 -4.91 6.10
N PRO A 343 11.42 -4.47 6.97
CA PRO A 343 9.98 -4.47 6.68
C PRO A 343 9.52 -3.54 5.55
N GLU A 344 10.43 -2.87 4.88
CA GLU A 344 10.14 -1.95 3.77
C GLU A 344 10.80 -2.41 2.46
N ASP A 345 11.62 -3.47 2.51
CA ASP A 345 12.27 -4.07 1.36
C ASP A 345 11.25 -4.94 0.63
N VAL A 346 10.95 -4.60 -0.63
CA VAL A 346 9.90 -5.22 -1.46
C VAL A 346 10.09 -6.72 -1.71
N ARG A 347 11.21 -7.31 -1.28
CA ARG A 347 11.44 -8.75 -1.39
C ARG A 347 10.77 -9.56 -0.29
N TRP A 348 10.30 -8.92 0.78
CA TRP A 348 9.81 -9.59 1.98
C TRP A 348 8.44 -9.07 2.37
N ASN A 349 7.54 -9.97 2.77
CA ASN A 349 6.23 -9.59 3.27
C ASN A 349 6.27 -9.50 4.79
N PHE A 350 5.70 -8.45 5.35
CA PHE A 350 5.73 -8.22 6.80
C PHE A 350 4.36 -8.08 7.43
N ILE A 351 4.29 -8.46 8.70
CA ILE A 351 3.19 -8.15 9.60
C ILE A 351 3.76 -7.30 10.72
N ARG A 352 3.28 -6.06 10.79
CA ARG A 352 3.77 -5.01 11.65
C ARG A 352 2.76 -4.68 12.73
N TRP A 353 3.25 -4.41 13.93
CA TRP A 353 2.42 -4.04 15.06
C TRP A 353 2.69 -2.60 15.47
N LEU A 354 1.68 -1.74 15.38
CA LEU A 354 1.78 -0.33 15.74
C LEU A 354 1.08 -0.05 17.06
N ASN A 355 1.82 0.47 18.02
CA ASN A 355 1.28 0.90 19.30
C ASN A 355 0.71 2.33 19.18
N ASN A 356 -0.56 2.42 18.81
CA ASN A 356 -1.33 3.67 18.81
C ASN A 356 -2.78 3.41 19.27
N ASP A 357 -3.59 4.47 19.41
CA ASP A 357 -4.98 4.41 19.89
C ASP A 357 -6.04 4.21 18.79
N VAL A 358 -5.61 3.91 17.58
CA VAL A 358 -6.55 3.62 16.49
C VAL A 358 -6.84 2.12 16.51
N GLY A 359 -8.11 1.73 16.43
CA GLY A 359 -8.48 0.34 16.15
C GLY A 359 -8.55 0.10 14.65
N THR A 360 -7.47 -0.38 14.02
CA THR A 360 -7.49 -0.74 12.59
C THR A 360 -6.54 -1.89 12.25
N ALA A 361 -6.87 -2.56 11.14
CA ALA A 361 -6.00 -3.50 10.44
C ALA A 361 -6.00 -3.10 8.96
N ILE A 362 -4.81 -2.95 8.37
CA ILE A 362 -4.65 -2.51 6.98
C ILE A 362 -3.70 -3.48 6.29
N GLY A 363 -4.11 -4.03 5.16
CA GLY A 363 -3.28 -4.95 4.35
C GLY A 363 -2.94 -4.35 2.99
N PRO A 364 -2.11 -3.30 2.92
CA PRO A 364 -1.63 -2.80 1.64
C PRO A 364 -0.74 -3.85 0.96
N SER A 365 -0.72 -3.81 -0.36
CA SER A 365 0.15 -4.64 -1.18
C SER A 365 0.59 -3.85 -2.40
N ARG A 366 1.84 -4.06 -2.82
CA ARG A 366 2.32 -3.51 -4.09
C ARG A 366 2.16 -4.53 -5.18
N VAL A 367 1.74 -4.06 -6.34
CA VAL A 367 1.42 -4.94 -7.47
C VAL A 367 2.18 -4.54 -8.71
N ASN A 368 2.50 -5.51 -9.56
CA ASN A 368 2.97 -5.24 -10.89
C ASN A 368 1.82 -4.58 -11.69
N PRO A 369 1.97 -3.32 -12.11
CA PRO A 369 0.86 -2.56 -12.67
C PRO A 369 0.57 -2.94 -14.14
N LEU A 370 1.36 -3.87 -14.72
CA LEU A 370 1.08 -4.46 -16.03
C LEU A 370 0.21 -5.72 -15.93
N THR A 371 0.35 -6.49 -14.85
CA THR A 371 -0.17 -7.87 -14.74
C THR A 371 -1.12 -8.11 -13.57
N GLY A 372 -1.11 -7.25 -12.54
CA GLY A 372 -1.83 -7.47 -11.28
C GLY A 372 -1.18 -8.51 -10.36
N GLU A 373 0.05 -8.93 -10.64
CA GLU A 373 0.80 -9.80 -9.72
C GLU A 373 1.13 -9.05 -8.43
N ILE A 374 0.81 -9.61 -7.26
CA ILE A 374 1.24 -9.06 -5.97
C ILE A 374 2.73 -9.35 -5.80
N LEU A 375 3.50 -8.29 -5.56
CA LEU A 375 4.96 -8.33 -5.39
C LEU A 375 5.35 -8.37 -3.92
N ASP A 376 4.71 -7.53 -3.10
CA ASP A 376 4.90 -7.49 -1.66
C ASP A 376 3.60 -7.15 -0.92
N ALA A 377 3.58 -7.40 0.39
CA ALA A 377 2.52 -6.93 1.28
C ALA A 377 3.06 -6.65 2.69
N ASP A 378 2.74 -5.47 3.20
CA ASP A 378 3.11 -5.00 4.54
C ASP A 378 1.86 -4.76 5.39
N ILE A 379 1.40 -5.82 6.04
CA ILE A 379 0.18 -5.78 6.86
C ILE A 379 0.47 -5.03 8.16
N ILE A 380 -0.41 -4.08 8.48
CA ILE A 380 -0.35 -3.28 9.70
C ILE A 380 -1.52 -3.65 10.61
N LEU A 381 -1.18 -4.01 11.83
CA LEU A 381 -2.11 -4.21 12.94
C LEU A 381 -1.82 -3.17 14.01
N THR A 382 -2.85 -2.53 14.55
CA THR A 382 -2.67 -1.55 15.62
C THR A 382 -3.08 -2.11 16.97
N ASP A 383 -2.38 -1.69 18.03
CA ASP A 383 -2.68 -2.12 19.40
C ASP A 383 -4.05 -1.61 19.89
N GLY A 384 -4.51 -0.46 19.37
CA GLY A 384 -5.86 0.05 19.61
C GLY A 384 -6.96 -0.91 19.14
N TRP A 385 -6.67 -1.83 18.21
CA TRP A 385 -7.61 -2.88 17.81
C TRP A 385 -7.97 -3.78 18.99
N ILE A 386 -6.98 -4.15 19.81
CA ILE A 386 -7.21 -5.01 20.97
C ILE A 386 -8.05 -4.29 22.03
N ARG A 387 -7.76 -3.02 22.31
CA ARG A 387 -8.57 -2.21 23.25
C ARG A 387 -10.01 -2.05 22.77
N HIS A 388 -10.20 -1.82 21.46
CA HIS A 388 -11.52 -1.68 20.86
C HIS A 388 -12.37 -2.95 21.06
N TYR A 389 -11.83 -4.12 20.70
CA TYR A 389 -12.55 -5.39 20.87
C TYR A 389 -12.73 -5.77 22.33
N TRP A 390 -11.76 -5.44 23.19
CA TRP A 390 -11.89 -5.69 24.62
C TRP A 390 -13.06 -4.90 25.21
N MET A 391 -13.19 -3.61 24.89
CA MET A 391 -14.31 -2.77 25.31
C MET A 391 -15.62 -3.29 24.73
N GLN A 392 -15.66 -3.60 23.43
CA GLN A 392 -16.87 -4.13 22.80
C GLN A 392 -17.37 -5.41 23.47
N PHE A 393 -16.47 -6.33 23.79
CA PHE A 393 -16.86 -7.62 24.34
C PHE A 393 -17.17 -7.57 25.84
N ASN A 394 -16.38 -6.84 26.63
CA ASN A 394 -16.49 -6.85 28.08
C ASN A 394 -17.39 -5.75 28.64
N GLU A 395 -17.58 -4.64 27.92
CA GLU A 395 -18.36 -3.49 28.39
C GLU A 395 -19.63 -3.31 27.56
N LEU A 396 -19.51 -3.17 26.23
CA LEU A 396 -20.65 -2.84 25.36
C LEU A 396 -21.63 -4.02 25.23
N LEU A 397 -21.14 -5.23 24.94
CA LEU A 397 -21.99 -6.39 24.66
C LEU A 397 -22.91 -6.75 25.85
N PRO A 398 -22.44 -6.78 27.11
CA PRO A 398 -23.32 -6.96 28.26
C PRO A 398 -24.38 -5.88 28.39
N GLN A 399 -24.06 -4.61 28.14
CA GLN A 399 -25.03 -3.52 28.20
C GLN A 399 -26.09 -3.65 27.10
N ALA A 400 -25.65 -3.90 25.86
CA ALA A 400 -26.53 -4.13 24.72
C ALA A 400 -27.46 -5.33 24.95
N ALA A 401 -26.94 -6.43 25.52
CA ALA A 401 -27.74 -7.60 25.86
C ALA A 401 -28.81 -7.33 26.93
N MET A 402 -28.61 -6.31 27.78
CA MET A 402 -29.56 -5.91 28.82
C MET A 402 -30.52 -4.81 28.35
N GLN A 403 -30.33 -4.26 27.15
CA GLN A 403 -31.15 -3.18 26.62
C GLN A 403 -32.59 -3.65 26.38
N GLY A 404 -33.57 -2.85 26.81
CA GLY A 404 -34.99 -3.15 26.63
C GLY A 404 -35.55 -4.22 27.57
N MET A 405 -34.77 -4.72 28.53
CA MET A 405 -35.27 -5.66 29.54
C MET A 405 -36.19 -4.98 30.55
N SER A 406 -37.38 -5.56 30.75
CA SER A 406 -38.35 -5.06 31.73
C SER A 406 -37.88 -5.29 33.18
N PRO A 407 -38.41 -4.54 34.16
CA PRO A 407 -38.17 -4.80 35.59
C PRO A 407 -38.41 -6.26 36.00
N GLU A 408 -39.45 -6.90 35.47
CA GLU A 408 -39.79 -8.30 35.73
C GLU A 408 -38.72 -9.25 35.17
N THR A 409 -38.20 -8.94 33.97
CA THR A 409 -37.12 -9.69 33.34
C THR A 409 -35.83 -9.58 34.17
N LEU A 410 -35.49 -8.38 34.65
CA LEU A 410 -34.34 -8.17 35.52
C LEU A 410 -34.47 -8.94 36.85
N ALA A 411 -35.66 -8.92 37.46
CA ALA A 411 -35.96 -9.69 38.67
C ALA A 411 -35.84 -11.21 38.44
N TRP A 412 -36.30 -11.69 37.28
CA TRP A 412 -36.20 -13.08 36.89
C TRP A 412 -34.74 -13.51 36.68
N LEU A 413 -33.93 -12.71 35.97
CA LEU A 413 -32.51 -12.99 35.73
C LEU A 413 -31.69 -13.02 37.03
N ALA A 414 -32.03 -12.17 38.00
CA ALA A 414 -31.38 -12.19 39.31
C ALA A 414 -31.61 -13.51 40.07
N LYS A 415 -32.79 -14.15 39.89
CA LYS A 415 -33.09 -15.49 40.42
C LYS A 415 -32.50 -16.61 39.58
N HIS A 416 -32.19 -16.35 38.31
CA HIS A 416 -31.64 -17.30 37.34
C HIS A 416 -30.27 -16.85 36.81
N PRO A 417 -29.24 -16.76 37.67
CA PRO A 417 -27.95 -16.15 37.32
C PRO A 417 -27.17 -16.88 36.22
N SER A 418 -27.55 -18.11 35.87
CA SER A 418 -26.99 -18.85 34.72
C SER A 418 -27.49 -18.31 33.37
N TRP A 419 -28.58 -17.56 33.35
CA TRP A 419 -29.19 -16.95 32.16
C TRP A 419 -28.86 -15.45 32.04
N ASP A 420 -28.41 -14.81 33.12
CA ASP A 420 -28.08 -13.38 33.13
C ASP A 420 -26.88 -13.06 32.23
N PRO A 421 -27.07 -12.28 31.13
CA PRO A 421 -25.98 -11.89 30.23
C PRO A 421 -24.83 -11.20 30.94
N ARG A 422 -25.10 -10.40 31.99
CA ARG A 422 -24.07 -9.70 32.77
C ARG A 422 -23.13 -10.69 33.46
N ILE A 423 -23.64 -11.84 33.89
CA ILE A 423 -22.86 -12.89 34.56
C ILE A 423 -22.20 -13.82 33.53
N ARG A 424 -22.91 -14.19 32.45
CA ARG A 424 -22.38 -15.08 31.42
C ARG A 424 -21.22 -14.46 30.65
N LEU A 425 -21.34 -13.18 30.32
CA LEU A 425 -20.35 -12.43 29.54
C LEU A 425 -19.22 -11.88 30.40
N ALA A 426 -19.38 -11.81 31.73
CA ALA A 426 -18.28 -11.43 32.63
C ALA A 426 -17.14 -12.46 32.62
N ALA A 427 -15.92 -11.95 32.82
CA ALA A 427 -14.73 -12.77 32.97
C ALA A 427 -14.91 -13.80 34.09
N PRO A 428 -14.46 -15.06 33.93
CA PRO A 428 -14.69 -16.12 34.92
C PRO A 428 -14.31 -15.74 36.36
N SER A 429 -13.24 -14.98 36.55
CA SER A 429 -12.78 -14.47 37.86
C SER A 429 -13.73 -13.44 38.49
N GLU A 430 -14.51 -12.72 37.70
CA GLU A 430 -15.38 -11.64 38.15
C GLU A 430 -16.83 -12.10 38.34
N ARG A 431 -17.22 -13.26 37.79
CA ARG A 431 -18.60 -13.75 37.80
C ARG A 431 -19.22 -13.81 39.19
N VAL A 432 -18.44 -14.16 40.21
CA VAL A 432 -18.91 -14.22 41.60
C VAL A 432 -19.30 -12.83 42.09
N GLU A 433 -18.46 -11.83 41.82
CA GLU A 433 -18.70 -10.46 42.26
C GLU A 433 -19.84 -9.81 41.47
N VAL A 434 -19.87 -10.03 40.14
CA VAL A 434 -20.98 -9.56 39.29
C VAL A 434 -22.30 -10.18 39.74
N ARG A 435 -22.33 -11.48 40.09
CA ARG A 435 -23.53 -12.13 40.62
C ARG A 435 -24.01 -11.50 41.93
N ARG A 436 -23.11 -11.21 42.88
CA ARG A 436 -23.47 -10.55 44.14
C ARG A 436 -24.03 -9.15 43.88
N ARG A 437 -23.41 -8.40 42.97
CA ARG A 437 -23.87 -7.07 42.58
C ARG A 437 -25.28 -7.12 41.97
N VAL A 438 -25.52 -8.04 41.04
CA VAL A 438 -26.84 -8.26 40.42
C VAL A 438 -27.88 -8.62 41.48
N ALA A 439 -27.57 -9.56 42.39
CA ALA A 439 -28.48 -9.96 43.44
C ALA A 439 -28.84 -8.81 44.39
N ARG A 440 -27.87 -7.92 44.70
CA ARG A 440 -28.10 -6.71 45.49
C ARG A 440 -28.97 -5.69 44.76
N GLN A 441 -28.69 -5.44 43.48
CA GLN A 441 -29.47 -4.51 42.65
C GLN A 441 -30.92 -4.96 42.49
N ALA A 442 -31.17 -6.27 42.42
CA ALA A 442 -32.51 -6.82 42.33
C ALA A 442 -33.40 -6.55 43.56
N LEU A 443 -32.80 -6.19 44.71
CA LEU A 443 -33.53 -5.78 45.91
C LEU A 443 -33.99 -4.31 45.87
N SER A 444 -33.47 -3.51 44.93
CA SER A 444 -33.88 -2.13 44.72
C SER A 444 -35.25 -2.04 44.01
N PRO A 445 -35.95 -0.89 44.08
CA PRO A 445 -37.19 -0.68 43.34
C PRO A 445 -37.04 -1.05 41.86
N TYR A 446 -38.06 -1.69 41.29
CA TYR A 446 -38.07 -2.19 39.91
C TYR A 446 -36.86 -3.08 39.57
N ALA A 447 -36.38 -3.86 40.54
CA ALA A 447 -35.21 -4.74 40.39
C ALA A 447 -33.93 -4.03 39.91
N GLY A 448 -33.79 -2.74 40.25
CA GLY A 448 -32.66 -1.91 39.83
C GLY A 448 -32.75 -1.43 38.39
N HIS A 449 -33.94 -1.43 37.78
CA HIS A 449 -34.17 -0.87 36.46
C HIS A 449 -33.82 0.64 36.42
N PRO A 450 -33.16 1.15 35.36
CA PRO A 450 -32.72 2.55 35.29
C PRO A 450 -33.83 3.59 35.49
N MET A 451 -35.07 3.30 35.06
CA MET A 451 -36.25 4.16 35.28
C MET A 451 -36.52 4.49 36.77
N ALA A 452 -36.08 3.63 37.68
CA ALA A 452 -36.27 3.79 39.12
C ALA A 452 -34.99 4.23 39.85
N GLN A 453 -33.93 4.54 39.10
CA GLN A 453 -32.67 5.03 39.63
C GLN A 453 -32.54 6.52 39.31
N VAL A 454 -32.11 7.31 40.29
CA VAL A 454 -31.72 8.71 40.08
C VAL A 454 -30.22 8.70 39.82
N ASP A 455 -29.81 9.02 38.59
CA ASP A 455 -28.41 9.28 38.29
C ASP A 455 -28.07 10.71 38.73
N ASN A 456 -27.25 10.82 39.76
CA ASN A 456 -26.81 12.07 40.38
C ASN A 456 -25.47 12.58 39.82
N ARG A 457 -25.01 11.95 38.73
CA ARG A 457 -23.88 12.35 37.91
C ARG A 457 -24.21 13.54 37.00
N PHE A 458 -23.21 14.37 36.71
CA PHE A 458 -23.40 15.52 35.84
C PHE A 458 -23.48 15.04 34.39
N ILE A 459 -24.43 15.58 33.61
CA ILE A 459 -24.50 15.34 32.16
C ILE A 459 -23.12 15.56 31.52
N GLY A 460 -22.58 14.50 30.90
CA GLY A 460 -21.29 14.46 30.23
C GLY A 460 -20.18 13.69 30.97
N ASP A 461 -20.48 13.04 32.09
CA ASP A 461 -19.51 12.24 32.84
C ASP A 461 -19.53 10.74 32.48
N ASP A 462 -20.59 10.27 31.81
CA ASP A 462 -20.64 8.99 31.12
C ASP A 462 -20.58 9.19 29.61
N LEU A 463 -19.83 8.32 28.92
CA LEU A 463 -19.71 8.34 27.45
C LEU A 463 -21.08 8.19 26.75
N TYR A 464 -22.07 7.62 27.45
CA TYR A 464 -23.42 7.37 26.96
C TYR A 464 -24.48 8.37 27.43
N ASP A 465 -24.08 9.46 28.09
CA ASP A 465 -25.01 10.49 28.55
C ASP A 465 -25.80 11.15 27.41
N GLY A 466 -27.12 11.25 27.58
CA GLY A 466 -28.03 11.87 26.62
C GLY A 466 -28.47 10.98 25.46
N LEU A 467 -28.17 9.67 25.48
CA LEU A 467 -28.59 8.71 24.44
C LEU A 467 -29.90 7.97 24.75
N ILE A 468 -30.32 7.91 26.02
CA ILE A 468 -31.51 7.16 26.45
C ILE A 468 -32.59 8.14 26.90
N GLY A 469 -33.78 8.04 26.28
CA GLY A 469 -35.00 8.72 26.75
C GLY A 469 -35.17 10.19 26.33
N ARG A 470 -34.37 10.71 25.39
CA ARG A 470 -34.54 12.07 24.84
C ARG A 470 -34.37 12.10 23.32
N THR A 471 -35.12 12.97 22.65
CA THR A 471 -35.15 13.16 21.19
C THR A 471 -34.01 14.01 20.64
N SER A 472 -33.23 14.69 21.49
CA SER A 472 -32.12 15.56 21.09
C SER A 472 -30.83 15.12 21.77
N GLN A 473 -29.85 14.65 20.98
CA GLN A 473 -28.50 14.32 21.43
C GLN A 473 -27.74 15.62 21.74
N VAL A 474 -27.21 15.73 22.96
CA VAL A 474 -26.44 16.91 23.41
C VAL A 474 -24.93 16.62 23.50
N ASN A 475 -24.50 15.35 23.33
CA ASN A 475 -23.09 14.99 23.28
C ASN A 475 -22.63 14.78 21.82
N GLY A 476 -21.61 15.52 21.38
CA GLY A 476 -21.15 15.61 19.99
C GLY A 476 -20.38 14.38 19.45
N LEU A 477 -20.53 13.21 20.08
CA LEU A 477 -19.93 11.96 19.61
C LEU A 477 -20.85 11.32 18.57
N CYS A 478 -20.47 11.41 17.29
CA CYS A 478 -21.14 10.68 16.21
C CYS A 478 -20.97 9.18 16.41
N LEU A 479 -22.00 8.51 16.95
CA LEU A 479 -22.04 7.07 17.17
C LEU A 479 -22.49 6.28 15.92
N ALA A 480 -22.39 6.85 14.72
CA ALA A 480 -22.81 6.19 13.49
C ALA A 480 -22.15 4.81 13.31
N ALA A 481 -20.93 4.62 13.80
CA ALA A 481 -20.26 3.32 13.79
C ALA A 481 -20.92 2.30 14.75
N GLN A 482 -21.35 2.73 15.94
CA GLN A 482 -22.07 1.88 16.89
C GLN A 482 -23.50 1.62 16.43
N GLY A 483 -24.20 2.62 15.87
CA GLY A 483 -25.50 2.44 15.23
C GLY A 483 -25.44 1.42 14.10
N LYS A 484 -24.45 1.53 13.20
CA LYS A 484 -24.22 0.53 12.15
C LYS A 484 -23.87 -0.86 12.71
N ALA A 485 -23.10 -0.94 13.79
CA ALA A 485 -22.80 -2.22 14.45
C ALA A 485 -24.05 -2.84 15.08
N PHE A 486 -24.93 -2.03 15.66
CA PHE A 486 -26.23 -2.44 16.18
C PHE A 486 -27.16 -2.90 15.04
N ASP A 487 -27.25 -2.15 13.95
CA ASP A 487 -28.02 -2.51 12.76
C ASP A 487 -27.54 -3.85 12.16
N LEU A 488 -26.22 -4.06 12.08
CA LEU A 488 -25.63 -5.33 11.64
C LEU A 488 -25.92 -6.48 12.62
N SER A 489 -25.92 -6.19 13.91
CA SER A 489 -26.25 -7.19 14.95
C SER A 489 -27.73 -7.58 14.90
N LEU A 490 -28.62 -6.61 14.71
CA LEU A 490 -30.05 -6.84 14.47
C LEU A 490 -30.29 -7.59 13.18
N MET A 491 -29.61 -7.22 12.09
CA MET A 491 -29.69 -7.93 10.82
C MET A 491 -29.25 -9.38 10.98
N LYS A 492 -28.13 -9.63 11.68
CA LYS A 492 -27.68 -10.99 11.97
C LYS A 492 -28.69 -11.76 12.81
N MET A 493 -29.20 -11.17 13.89
CA MET A 493 -30.23 -11.79 14.72
C MET A 493 -31.48 -12.11 13.90
N HIS A 494 -31.88 -11.22 13.00
CA HIS A 494 -33.04 -11.43 12.14
C HIS A 494 -32.81 -12.55 11.13
N LEU A 495 -31.62 -12.62 10.53
CA LEU A 495 -31.23 -13.73 9.66
C LEU A 495 -31.17 -15.07 10.42
N ASP A 496 -30.66 -15.07 11.65
CA ASP A 496 -30.61 -16.27 12.49
C ASP A 496 -32.03 -16.72 12.91
N ILE A 497 -32.94 -15.78 13.20
CA ILE A 497 -34.36 -16.07 13.47
C ILE A 497 -35.06 -16.62 12.22
N LEU A 498 -34.86 -15.99 11.06
CA LEU A 498 -35.43 -16.46 9.80
C LEU A 498 -34.93 -17.86 9.44
N ALA A 499 -33.63 -18.13 9.62
CA ALA A 499 -33.06 -19.44 9.41
C ALA A 499 -33.65 -20.49 10.36
N ALA A 500 -33.90 -20.13 11.63
CA ALA A 500 -34.53 -21.02 12.60
C ALA A 500 -36.01 -21.31 12.27
N LEU A 501 -36.75 -20.32 11.74
CA LEU A 501 -38.13 -20.48 11.30
C LEU A 501 -38.23 -21.36 10.04
N ASP A 502 -37.34 -21.18 9.07
CA ASP A 502 -37.25 -22.02 7.87
C ASP A 502 -36.92 -23.49 8.21
N ASP A 503 -36.10 -23.74 9.23
CA ASP A 503 -35.78 -25.09 9.70
C ASP A 503 -36.94 -25.77 10.44
N ASP A 504 -37.84 -25.00 11.05
CA ASP A 504 -39.05 -25.53 11.71
C ASP A 504 -40.17 -25.84 10.71
N ASP A 505 -40.27 -25.09 9.60
CA ASP A 505 -41.23 -25.40 8.53
C ASP A 505 -40.80 -26.63 7.72
N LYS A 506 -39.50 -26.82 7.46
CA LYS A 506 -39.00 -28.06 6.83
C LYS A 506 -39.23 -29.32 7.67
N LYS A 507 -39.28 -29.20 8.99
CA LYS A 507 -39.58 -30.33 9.90
C LYS A 507 -41.07 -30.66 10.00
N LYS A 508 -41.95 -29.76 9.55
CA LYS A 508 -43.40 -30.01 9.48
C LYS A 508 -43.81 -30.71 8.18
N ASP A 509 -43.07 -30.50 7.09
CA ASP A 509 -43.32 -31.18 5.82
C ASP A 509 -42.80 -32.63 5.78
N ASP A 510 -41.96 -33.02 6.74
CA ASP A 510 -41.40 -34.39 6.92
C ASP A 510 -42.17 -35.25 7.95
N LYS A 511 -43.38 -34.85 8.36
CA LYS A 511 -44.31 -35.66 9.17
C LYS A 511 -45.64 -35.83 8.46
#